data_AF-A0A1J5KLJ1-F1
#
_entry.id   AF-A0A1J5KLJ1-F1
#
_cell.length_a   1.000
_cell.length_b   1.000
_cell.length_c   1.000
_cell.angle_alpha   90.00
_cell.angle_beta   90.00
_cell.angle_gamma   90.00
#
_symmetry.space_group_name_H-M   'P 1'
#
loop_
_entity.id
_entity.type
_entity.pdbx_description
1 polymer ?
#
loop_
_entity_poly.entity_id
_entity_poly.type
_entity_poly.pdbx_seq_one_letter_code
_entity_poly.pdbx_strand_id
1 'polypeptide(L)'
;MKKLLVLAVSIISVTASANFMSFEVPDFDEYEAMSAEFSKDVEAIKSDKSVVELVSFIEDQNDTSCSSTDKDTKAFVSYYVRYKCENGQKIKIKARIKNDKVSVLGYKIK
;
A
#
# COMPACT_ATOMS: atom_id res chain seq x y z
N MET A 1 7.29 -56.24 8.09
CA MET A 1 5.88 -56.44 8.52
C MET A 1 5.57 -55.43 9.61
N LYS A 2 4.47 -54.69 9.46
CA LYS A 2 3.52 -54.32 10.53
C LYS A 2 4.08 -53.43 11.65
N LYS A 3 3.55 -52.26 12.00
CA LYS A 3 2.19 -51.75 11.89
C LYS A 3 2.17 -50.33 12.52
N LEU A 4 1.37 -49.46 11.91
CA LEU A 4 0.41 -48.54 12.54
C LEU A 4 0.89 -47.59 13.65
N LEU A 5 0.81 -46.27 13.39
CA LEU A 5 -0.36 -45.41 13.65
C LEU A 5 -0.52 -45.08 15.14
N VAL A 6 -0.13 -43.86 15.49
CA VAL A 6 -0.70 -43.11 16.63
C VAL A 6 -0.95 -41.69 16.10
N LEU A 7 -2.15 -41.46 15.56
CA LEU A 7 -3.36 -40.95 16.22
C LEU A 7 -3.41 -39.42 16.36
N ALA A 8 -4.46 -38.88 15.73
CA ALA A 8 -5.31 -37.82 16.25
C ALA A 8 -4.78 -36.38 16.22
N VAL A 9 -4.79 -35.78 15.03
CA VAL A 9 -5.14 -34.36 14.91
C VAL A 9 -6.58 -34.28 14.42
N SER A 10 -7.46 -34.20 15.42
CA SER A 10 -8.75 -33.49 15.40
C SER A 10 -9.52 -33.44 14.08
N ILE A 11 -10.51 -34.31 14.00
CA ILE A 11 -11.74 -34.12 13.21
C ILE A 11 -12.43 -32.86 13.77
N ILE A 12 -12.22 -31.71 13.13
CA ILE A 12 -13.23 -30.65 13.16
C ILE A 12 -14.13 -30.94 11.97
N SER A 13 -15.28 -31.51 12.29
CA SER A 13 -16.44 -31.70 11.46
C SER A 13 -16.71 -30.46 10.59
N VAL A 14 -16.30 -30.53 9.32
CA VAL A 14 -16.87 -29.69 8.27
C VAL A 14 -18.24 -30.29 7.98
N THR A 15 -19.25 -29.87 8.74
CA THR A 15 -20.61 -29.86 8.21
C THR A 15 -20.59 -28.84 7.08
N ALA A 16 -20.26 -29.31 5.88
CA ALA A 16 -20.48 -28.61 4.63
C ALA A 16 -22.00 -28.51 4.41
N SER A 17 -22.67 -27.69 5.22
CA SER A 17 -23.96 -27.14 4.84
C SER A 17 -23.66 -26.15 3.74
N ALA A 18 -24.03 -26.55 2.52
CA ALA A 18 -24.08 -25.76 1.30
C ALA A 18 -24.46 -24.29 1.56
N ASN A 19 -23.44 -23.45 1.72
CA ASN A 19 -23.45 -22.05 1.38
C ASN A 19 -22.14 -21.82 0.64
N PHE A 20 -22.12 -22.33 -0.60
CA PHE A 20 -21.23 -21.84 -1.63
C PHE A 20 -21.57 -20.35 -1.75
N MET A 21 -20.91 -19.51 -0.94
CA MET A 21 -20.89 -18.09 -1.21
C MET A 21 -20.45 -17.98 -2.66
N SER A 22 -21.32 -17.41 -3.51
CA SER A 22 -20.96 -17.01 -4.86
C SER A 22 -19.63 -16.30 -4.76
N PHE A 23 -18.56 -16.99 -5.17
CA PHE A 23 -17.29 -16.36 -5.40
C PHE A 23 -17.49 -15.62 -6.72
N GLU A 24 -18.17 -14.47 -6.65
CA GLU A 24 -18.17 -13.51 -7.73
C GLU A 24 -16.70 -13.20 -7.98
N VAL A 25 -16.22 -13.68 -9.14
CA VAL A 25 -14.93 -13.25 -9.66
C VAL A 25 -15.02 -11.73 -9.69
N PRO A 26 -14.13 -11.00 -9.00
CA PRO A 26 -14.20 -9.54 -8.98
C PRO A 26 -14.20 -9.05 -10.42
N ASP A 27 -15.11 -8.14 -10.72
CA ASP A 27 -15.23 -7.57 -12.05
C ASP A 27 -13.87 -6.96 -12.43
N PHE A 28 -13.30 -7.43 -13.53
CA PHE A 28 -11.98 -6.96 -13.98
C PHE A 28 -12.02 -5.45 -14.26
N ASP A 29 -13.18 -4.93 -14.67
CA ASP A 29 -13.40 -3.51 -14.93
C ASP A 29 -13.30 -2.67 -13.64
N GLU A 30 -13.79 -3.19 -12.52
CA GLU A 30 -13.66 -2.53 -11.20
C GLU A 30 -12.21 -2.49 -10.73
N TYR A 31 -11.45 -3.56 -10.96
CA TYR A 31 -10.04 -3.61 -10.61
C TYR A 31 -9.20 -2.61 -11.42
N GLU A 32 -9.46 -2.51 -12.73
CA GLU A 32 -8.79 -1.53 -13.59
C GLU A 32 -9.12 -0.10 -13.17
N ALA A 33 -10.39 0.19 -12.88
CA ALA A 33 -10.82 1.50 -12.38
C ALA A 33 -10.13 1.88 -11.05
N MET A 34 -10.04 0.94 -10.11
CA MET A 34 -9.34 1.15 -8.84
C MET A 34 -7.84 1.38 -9.02
N SER A 35 -7.20 0.68 -9.96
CA SER A 35 -5.78 0.83 -10.27
C SER A 35 -5.48 2.18 -10.91
N ALA A 36 -6.36 2.63 -11.82
CA ALA A 36 -6.27 3.94 -12.46
C ALA A 36 -6.47 5.08 -11.44
N GLU A 37 -7.47 4.96 -10.57
CA GLU A 37 -7.70 5.92 -9.49
C GLU A 37 -6.50 5.99 -8.54
N PHE A 38 -5.95 4.83 -8.14
CA PHE A 38 -4.76 4.77 -7.30
C PHE A 38 -3.56 5.50 -7.93
N SER A 39 -3.31 5.26 -9.22
CA SER A 39 -2.18 5.88 -9.94
C SER A 39 -2.36 7.40 -10.02
N LYS A 40 -3.56 7.86 -10.37
CA LYS A 40 -3.91 9.29 -10.42
C LYS A 40 -3.73 9.97 -9.06
N ASP A 41 -4.18 9.33 -7.99
CA ASP A 41 -4.06 9.86 -6.63
C ASP A 41 -2.60 9.94 -6.18
N VAL A 42 -1.79 8.92 -6.48
CA VAL A 42 -0.36 8.92 -6.19
C VAL A 42 0.35 10.05 -6.94
N GLU A 43 0.04 10.25 -8.21
CA GLU A 43 0.58 11.37 -9.00
C GLU A 43 0.17 12.73 -8.40
N ALA A 44 -1.11 12.90 -8.07
CA ALA A 44 -1.60 14.12 -7.43
C ALA A 44 -0.88 14.43 -6.12
N ILE A 45 -0.57 13.40 -5.31
CA ILE A 45 0.20 13.56 -4.07
C ILE A 45 1.66 13.90 -4.37
N LYS A 46 2.30 13.23 -5.34
CA LYS A 46 3.71 13.47 -5.70
C LYS A 46 3.93 14.87 -6.26
N SER A 47 2.93 15.43 -6.96
CA SER A 47 2.95 16.78 -7.52
C SER A 47 2.42 17.85 -6.56
N ASP A 48 1.89 17.47 -5.39
CA ASP A 48 1.42 18.45 -4.40
C ASP A 48 2.58 19.27 -3.85
N LYS A 49 2.38 20.59 -3.81
CA LYS A 49 3.39 21.54 -3.34
C LYS A 49 3.93 21.20 -1.95
N SER A 50 3.07 20.79 -1.02
CA SER A 50 3.47 20.48 0.36
C SER A 50 4.35 19.23 0.43
N VAL A 51 4.12 18.27 -0.46
CA VAL A 51 4.92 17.04 -0.55
C VAL A 51 6.27 17.35 -1.21
N VAL A 52 6.27 18.11 -2.31
CA VAL A 52 7.50 18.55 -2.97
C VAL A 52 8.38 19.35 -2.02
N GLU A 53 7.84 20.34 -1.33
CA GLU A 53 8.58 21.15 -0.34
C GLU A 53 9.13 20.30 0.80
N LEU A 54 8.37 19.30 1.27
CA LEU A 54 8.85 18.37 2.30
C LEU A 54 10.02 17.50 1.81
N VAL A 55 9.94 16.98 0.58
CA VAL A 55 11.03 16.19 0.00
C VAL A 55 12.26 17.05 -0.20
N SER A 56 12.13 18.24 -0.79
CA SER A 56 13.24 19.18 -0.99
C SER A 56 13.86 19.60 0.34
N PHE A 57 13.06 19.85 1.37
CA PHE A 57 13.59 20.11 2.71
C PHE A 57 14.45 18.94 3.24
N ILE A 58 14.02 17.69 3.04
CA ILE A 58 14.79 16.52 3.46
C ILE A 58 16.07 16.37 2.63
N GLU A 59 16.00 16.61 1.32
CA GLU A 59 17.14 16.61 0.40
C GLU A 59 18.21 17.61 0.84
N ASP A 60 17.81 18.86 1.10
CA ASP A 60 18.69 19.94 1.55
C ASP A 60 19.32 19.64 2.92
N GLN A 61 18.54 19.09 3.86
CA GLN A 61 19.03 18.77 5.20
C GLN A 61 20.03 17.60 5.22
N ASN A 62 19.95 16.71 4.24
CA ASN A 62 20.77 15.49 4.20
C ASN A 62 21.80 15.50 3.07
N ASP A 63 21.95 16.63 2.35
CA ASP A 63 22.82 16.78 1.18
C ASP A 63 22.68 15.60 0.20
N THR A 64 21.43 15.32 -0.19
CA THR A 64 21.09 14.16 -1.03
C THR A 64 19.97 14.48 -2.01
N SER A 65 19.83 13.66 -3.05
CA SER A 65 18.70 13.71 -3.98
C SER A 65 17.81 12.48 -3.81
N CYS A 66 16.49 12.66 -3.86
CA CYS A 66 15.49 11.62 -3.62
C CYS A 66 14.59 11.41 -4.84
N SER A 67 14.49 10.17 -5.30
CA SER A 67 13.65 9.77 -6.42
C SER A 67 12.40 9.03 -5.93
N SER A 68 11.25 9.28 -6.57
CA SER A 68 10.03 8.53 -6.26
C SER A 68 10.17 7.06 -6.66
N THR A 69 9.45 6.17 -5.99
CA THR A 69 9.48 4.72 -6.27
C THR A 69 8.09 4.20 -6.61
N ASP A 70 8.02 3.05 -7.26
CA ASP A 70 6.75 2.39 -7.61
C ASP A 70 6.18 1.56 -6.44
N LYS A 71 6.73 1.71 -5.23
CA LYS A 71 6.35 0.94 -4.04
C LYS A 71 5.28 1.64 -3.20
N ASP A 72 4.49 2.50 -3.83
CA ASP A 72 3.43 3.24 -3.19
C ASP A 72 2.29 2.31 -2.78
N THR A 73 1.56 2.66 -1.73
CA THR A 73 0.51 1.79 -1.19
C THR A 73 -0.67 2.60 -0.66
N LYS A 74 -1.90 2.16 -0.97
CA LYS A 74 -3.13 2.70 -0.37
C LYS A 74 -3.41 1.97 0.94
N ALA A 75 -3.75 2.74 1.97
CA ALA A 75 -4.45 2.27 3.16
C ALA A 75 -5.86 2.87 3.16
N PHE A 76 -6.71 2.40 4.06
CA PHE A 76 -8.15 2.67 4.08
C PHE A 76 -8.56 4.11 3.70
N VAL A 77 -7.86 5.12 4.24
CA VAL A 77 -8.16 6.54 4.03
C VAL A 77 -6.91 7.40 3.80
N SER A 78 -5.80 6.76 3.40
CA SER A 78 -4.52 7.43 3.23
C SER A 78 -3.62 6.68 2.27
N TYR A 79 -2.75 7.39 1.60
CA TYR A 79 -1.72 6.88 0.71
C TYR A 79 -0.37 6.95 1.40
N TYR A 80 0.48 5.99 1.10
CA TYR A 80 1.89 6.01 1.46
C TYR A 80 2.70 6.13 0.18
N VAL A 81 3.29 7.30 -0.03
CA VAL A 81 4.19 7.57 -1.15
C VAL A 81 5.64 7.39 -0.68
N ARG A 82 6.47 6.75 -1.49
CA ARG A 82 7.83 6.34 -1.11
C ARG A 82 8.88 6.92 -2.04
N TYR A 83 9.93 7.45 -1.43
CA TYR A 83 11.11 7.96 -2.12
C TYR A 83 12.36 7.21 -1.66
N LYS A 84 13.33 7.09 -2.57
CA LYS A 84 14.64 6.54 -2.31
C LYS A 84 15.68 7.62 -2.60
N CYS A 85 16.51 7.90 -1.61
CA CYS A 85 17.58 8.89 -1.73
C CYS A 85 18.91 8.23 -2.10
N GLU A 86 19.81 9.00 -2.71
CA GLU A 86 21.12 8.54 -3.18
C GLU A 86 22.00 8.02 -2.04
N ASN A 87 21.89 8.63 -0.85
CA ASN A 87 22.58 8.20 0.36
C ASN A 87 22.03 6.89 0.97
N GLY A 88 21.05 6.25 0.32
CA GLY A 88 20.42 5.00 0.77
C GLY A 88 19.22 5.18 1.71
N GLN A 89 18.95 6.41 2.16
CA GLN A 89 17.77 6.71 2.97
C GLN A 89 16.47 6.47 2.19
N LYS A 90 15.42 6.09 2.90
CA LYS A 90 14.08 5.89 2.35
C LYS A 90 13.08 6.76 3.06
N ILE A 91 12.39 7.60 2.30
CA ILE A 91 11.32 8.45 2.82
C ILE A 91 10.00 7.77 2.54
N LYS A 92 9.14 7.70 3.55
CA LYS A 92 7.74 7.29 3.42
C LYS A 92 6.86 8.43 3.89
N ILE A 93 6.11 9.04 2.97
CA ILE A 93 5.18 10.13 3.24
C ILE A 93 3.77 9.54 3.31
N LYS A 94 3.06 9.82 4.40
CA LYS A 94 1.64 9.48 4.57
C LYS A 94 0.82 10.70 4.18
N ALA A 95 -0.02 10.57 3.18
CA ALA A 95 -0.90 11.63 2.71
C ALA A 95 -2.35 11.15 2.62
N ARG A 96 -3.30 12.08 2.62
CA ARG A 96 -4.72 11.80 2.36
C ARG A 96 -5.20 12.79 1.31
N ILE A 97 -6.00 12.30 0.36
CA ILE A 97 -6.76 13.15 -0.55
C ILE A 97 -8.18 13.27 0.00
N LYS A 98 -8.67 14.50 0.11
CA LYS A 98 -10.06 14.79 0.49
C LYS A 98 -10.53 16.03 -0.28
N ASN A 99 -11.60 15.90 -1.06
CA ASN A 99 -12.14 16.99 -1.89
C ASN A 99 -11.05 17.61 -2.78
N ASP A 100 -10.30 16.77 -3.50
CA ASP A 100 -9.18 17.15 -4.37
C ASP A 100 -8.03 17.91 -3.69
N LYS A 101 -8.00 17.92 -2.36
CA LYS A 101 -6.89 18.50 -1.57
C LYS A 101 -6.04 17.40 -0.98
N VAL A 102 -4.73 17.51 -1.19
CA VAL A 102 -3.73 16.66 -0.54
C VAL A 102 -3.45 17.21 0.86
N SER A 103 -3.46 16.33 1.85
CA SER A 103 -3.09 16.63 3.23
C SER A 103 -1.98 15.68 3.66
N VAL A 104 -0.80 16.23 3.94
CA VAL A 104 0.32 15.48 4.52
C VAL A 104 -0.02 15.17 5.98
N LEU A 105 -0.10 13.88 6.31
CA LEU A 105 -0.41 13.40 7.65
C LEU A 105 0.85 13.08 8.47
N GLY A 106 2.00 12.97 7.81
CA GLY A 106 3.30 12.73 8.43
C GLY A 106 4.26 12.02 7.49
N TYR A 107 5.52 11.90 7.90
CA TYR A 107 6.56 11.21 7.14
C TYR A 107 7.48 10.40 8.06
N LYS A 108 8.19 9.45 7.47
CA LYS A 108 9.20 8.64 8.14
C LYS A 108 10.41 8.48 7.23
N ILE A 109 11.60 8.74 7.78
CA ILE A 109 12.89 8.46 7.16
C ILE A 109 13.42 7.13 7.74
N LYS A 110 13.98 6.28 6.89
CA LYS A 110 14.57 4.98 7.25
C LYS A 110 15.94 4.81 6.64
#